data_AF-A0A8S3GFZ4-F1
#
_entry.id   AF-A0A8S3GFZ4-F1
#
_cell.length_a   1.000
_cell.length_b   1.000
_cell.length_c   1.000
_cell.angle_alpha   90.00
_cell.angle_beta   90.00
_cell.angle_gamma   90.00
#
_symmetry.space_group_name_H-M   'P 1'
#
loop_
_entity.id
_entity.type
_entity.pdbx_description
1 polymer ?
#
loop_
_entity_poly.entity_id
_entity_poly.type
_entity_poly.pdbx_seq_one_letter_code
_entity_poly.pdbx_strand_id
1 'polypeptide(L)'
;MMPNRTKSVLAHLYFNPKTHKIGIPVRPIENTIGAPTTNISDFLDEIIRLIFDSKCGSTSIIDGASLLEELYKYTKKGLFKVSTLFCTFDIRNLYTMLPQEEALDILIEFLQ
;
A
#
# COMPACT_ATOMS: atom_id res chain seq x y z
N MET A 1 8.37 20.50 17.42
CA MET A 1 7.16 20.39 18.25
C MET A 1 7.39 19.27 19.26
N MET A 2 7.32 19.52 20.57
CA MET A 2 7.47 18.44 21.56
C MET A 2 6.19 17.59 21.64
N PRO A 3 6.26 16.25 21.56
CA PRO A 3 5.07 15.42 21.66
C PRO A 3 4.45 15.53 23.05
N ASN A 4 3.11 15.68 23.10
CA ASN A 4 2.38 15.77 24.36
C ASN A 4 2.34 14.39 25.03
N ARG A 5 3.12 14.23 26.11
CA ARG A 5 3.25 12.98 26.85
C ARG A 5 1.94 12.45 27.43
N THR A 6 0.90 13.27 27.60
CA THR A 6 -0.42 12.84 28.10
C THR A 6 -1.39 12.40 27.01
N LYS A 7 -1.06 12.64 25.73
CA LYS A 7 -1.88 12.24 24.58
C LYS A 7 -1.32 11.05 23.80
N SER A 8 -0.03 10.77 23.99
CA SER A 8 0.64 9.66 23.32
C SER A 8 0.25 8.33 23.97
N VAL A 9 -0.20 7.37 23.16
CA VAL A 9 -0.44 5.99 23.60
C VAL A 9 0.59 5.04 23.00
N LEU A 10 0.80 3.89 23.63
CA LEU A 10 1.60 2.82 23.03
C LEU A 10 0.82 2.16 21.89
N ALA A 11 1.53 1.64 20.90
CA ALA A 11 0.92 0.81 19.87
C ALA A 11 0.50 -0.55 20.46
N HIS A 12 -0.58 -1.13 19.94
CA HIS A 12 -1.13 -2.40 20.43
C HIS A 12 -1.29 -3.39 19.28
N LEU A 13 -0.84 -4.62 19.49
CA LEU A 13 -1.06 -5.73 18.56
C LEU A 13 -2.43 -6.37 18.81
N TYR A 14 -3.21 -6.55 17.76
CA TYR A 14 -4.47 -7.30 17.78
C TYR A 14 -4.63 -8.16 16.53
N PHE A 15 -5.66 -9.00 16.51
CA PHE A 15 -5.83 -10.02 15.47
C PHE A 15 -7.21 -9.94 14.83
N ASN A 16 -7.26 -9.66 13.53
CA ASN A 16 -8.50 -9.66 12.75
C ASN A 16 -8.80 -11.06 12.21
N PRO A 17 -10.03 -11.59 12.35
CA PRO A 17 -10.39 -12.89 11.80
C PRO A 17 -10.25 -12.97 10.27
N LYS A 18 -9.71 -14.09 9.78
CA LYS A 18 -9.70 -14.49 8.36
C LYS A 18 -10.56 -15.73 8.17
N THR A 19 -11.87 -15.56 8.27
CA THR A 19 -12.87 -16.65 8.22
C THR A 19 -12.83 -17.48 6.94
N HIS A 20 -12.23 -16.95 5.87
CA HIS A 20 -12.12 -17.59 4.56
C HIS A 20 -10.79 -18.35 4.33
N LYS A 21 -9.85 -18.39 5.30
CA LYS A 21 -8.57 -19.11 5.16
C LYS A 21 -8.45 -20.22 6.21
N ILE A 22 -8.56 -21.47 5.76
CA ILE A 22 -8.35 -22.66 6.61
C ILE A 22 -6.88 -22.69 7.07
N GLY A 23 -6.66 -22.91 8.37
CA GLY A 23 -5.32 -23.01 8.97
C GLY A 23 -4.59 -21.67 9.22
N ILE A 24 -5.13 -20.53 8.75
CA ILE A 24 -4.60 -19.19 9.02
C ILE A 24 -5.76 -18.31 9.49
N PRO A 25 -6.24 -18.47 10.73
CA PRO A 25 -7.52 -17.95 11.16
C PRO A 25 -7.50 -16.43 11.40
N VAL A 26 -6.32 -15.79 11.43
CA VAL A 26 -6.18 -14.38 11.81
C VAL A 26 -5.17 -13.59 10.98
N ARG A 27 -5.32 -12.27 10.95
CA ARG A 27 -4.32 -11.28 10.50
C ARG A 27 -3.82 -10.51 11.73
N PRO A 28 -2.53 -10.57 12.09
CA PRO A 28 -1.99 -9.61 13.05
C PRO A 28 -2.06 -8.20 12.48
N ILE A 29 -2.52 -7.25 13.27
CA ILE A 29 -2.59 -5.82 12.95
C ILE A 29 -2.04 -5.03 14.12
N GLU A 30 -1.19 -4.05 13.84
CA GLU A 30 -0.74 -3.08 14.82
C GLU A 30 -1.68 -1.87 14.80
N ASN A 31 -2.32 -1.58 15.93
CA ASN A 31 -3.00 -0.31 16.14
C ASN A 31 -1.98 0.72 16.61
N THR A 32 -1.62 1.64 15.72
CA THR A 32 -0.73 2.77 16.05
C THR A 32 -1.50 4.05 16.34
N ILE A 33 -2.84 4.09 16.31
CA ILE A 33 -3.62 5.33 16.48
C ILE A 33 -3.22 6.04 17.80
N GLY A 34 -2.72 7.27 17.68
CA GLY A 34 -2.27 8.09 18.80
C GLY A 34 -0.86 7.76 19.33
N ALA A 35 -0.15 6.84 18.67
CA ALA A 35 1.26 6.58 18.94
C ALA A 35 2.15 7.65 18.29
N PRO A 36 3.36 7.89 18.82
CA PRO A 36 4.30 8.84 18.22
C PRO A 36 4.65 8.52 16.77
N THR A 37 4.62 7.23 16.40
CA THR A 37 4.93 6.74 15.06
C THR A 37 3.89 7.14 14.03
N THR A 38 2.62 7.35 14.39
CA THR A 38 1.58 7.78 13.44
C THR A 38 1.92 9.12 12.80
N ASN A 39 2.26 10.12 13.60
CA ASN A 39 2.59 11.45 13.07
C ASN A 39 3.86 11.42 12.21
N ILE A 40 4.80 10.52 12.51
CA ILE A 40 6.00 10.31 11.69
C ILE A 40 5.60 9.68 10.35
N SER A 41 4.75 8.65 10.37
CA SER A 41 4.25 8.00 9.16
C SER A 41 3.46 8.97 8.28
N ASP A 42 2.60 9.81 8.86
CA ASP A 42 1.81 10.80 8.11
C ASP A 42 2.73 11.82 7.41
N PHE A 43 3.73 12.34 8.14
CA PHE A 43 4.73 13.24 7.56
C PHE A 43 5.54 12.58 6.45
N LEU A 44 5.94 11.31 6.63
CA LEU A 44 6.66 10.57 5.60
C LEU A 44 5.77 10.25 4.39
N ASP A 45 4.47 9.97 4.57
CA ASP A 45 3.54 9.72 3.47
C ASP A 45 3.45 10.94 2.56
N GLU A 46 3.39 12.16 3.12
CA GLU A 46 3.37 13.40 2.32
C GLU A 46 4.59 13.52 1.39
N ILE A 47 5.78 13.18 1.89
CA ILE A 47 7.02 13.24 1.11
C ILE A 47 7.07 12.10 0.09
N ILE A 48 6.79 10.87 0.52
CA ILE A 48 6.86 9.67 -0.32
C ILE A 48 5.79 9.72 -1.43
N ARG A 49 4.62 10.33 -1.16
CA ARG A 49 3.53 10.47 -2.14
C ARG A 49 3.99 11.20 -3.40
N LEU A 50 4.75 12.29 -3.25
CA LEU A 50 5.25 13.06 -4.38
C LEU A 50 6.19 12.22 -5.27
N ILE A 51 7.02 11.39 -4.64
CA ILE A 51 7.93 10.47 -5.33
C ILE A 51 7.12 9.38 -6.04
N PHE A 52 6.14 8.80 -5.35
CA PHE A 52 5.25 7.78 -5.89
C PHE A 52 4.48 8.28 -7.12
N ASP A 53 3.88 9.47 -7.04
CA ASP A 53 3.11 10.04 -8.15
C ASP A 53 4.02 10.29 -9.37
N SER A 54 5.27 10.73 -9.14
CA SER A 54 6.24 10.97 -10.21
C SER A 54 6.78 9.70 -10.85
N LYS A 55 7.12 8.67 -10.07
CA LYS A 55 7.86 7.48 -10.54
C LYS A 55 6.96 6.27 -10.81
N CYS A 56 5.89 6.11 -10.03
CA CYS A 56 5.05 4.90 -10.01
C CYS A 56 3.61 5.14 -10.45
N GLY A 57 3.15 6.39 -10.57
CA GLY A 57 1.76 6.72 -10.87
C GLY A 57 1.26 6.17 -12.20
N SER A 58 2.14 6.01 -13.20
CA SER A 58 1.77 5.48 -14.52
C SER A 58 1.55 3.96 -14.57
N THR A 59 2.11 3.23 -13.60
CA THR A 59 2.04 1.76 -13.53
C THR A 59 1.15 1.25 -12.40
N SER A 60 0.63 2.16 -11.57
CA SER A 60 -0.12 1.83 -10.37
C SER A 60 -1.58 2.22 -10.50
N ILE A 61 -2.47 1.39 -9.96
CA ILE A 61 -3.90 1.68 -9.85
C ILE A 61 -4.20 1.88 -8.37
N ILE A 62 -4.78 3.04 -8.03
CA ILE A 62 -4.92 3.49 -6.64
C ILE A 62 -6.13 2.83 -5.98
N ASP A 63 -7.21 2.62 -6.74
CA ASP A 63 -8.47 2.08 -6.23
C ASP A 63 -9.33 1.43 -7.34
N GLY A 64 -10.53 0.99 -6.96
CA GLY A 64 -11.46 0.38 -7.91
C GLY A 64 -12.04 1.36 -8.94
N ALA A 65 -12.18 2.64 -8.61
CA ALA A 65 -12.73 3.63 -9.54
C ALA A 65 -11.72 3.95 -10.64
N SER A 66 -10.46 4.21 -10.28
CA SER A 66 -9.35 4.40 -11.21
C SER A 66 -9.12 3.18 -12.10
N LEU A 67 -9.31 1.96 -11.57
CA LEU A 67 -9.29 0.75 -12.39
C LEU A 67 -10.35 0.79 -13.50
N LEU A 68 -11.60 1.11 -13.15
CA LEU A 68 -12.70 1.16 -14.12
C LEU A 68 -12.47 2.24 -15.18
N GLU A 69 -11.93 3.40 -14.80
CA GLU A 69 -11.56 4.45 -15.74
C GLU A 69 -10.50 3.99 -16.74
N GLU A 70 -9.46 3.30 -16.28
CA GLU A 70 -8.43 2.74 -17.16
C GLU A 70 -9.00 1.67 -18.11
N LEU A 71 -9.80 0.73 -17.60
CA LEU A 71 -10.46 -0.28 -18.44
C LEU A 71 -11.38 0.35 -19.50
N TYR A 72 -12.05 1.45 -19.14
CA TYR A 72 -12.88 2.20 -20.08
C TYR A 72 -12.05 2.90 -21.17
N LYS A 73 -10.88 3.45 -20.83
CA LYS A 73 -9.92 3.99 -21.83
C LYS A 73 -9.46 2.90 -22.79
N TYR A 74 -9.18 1.69 -22.31
CA TYR A 74 -8.81 0.55 -23.16
C TYR A 74 -9.95 0.16 -24.11
N THR A 75 -11.19 0.15 -23.60
CA THR A 75 -12.39 -0.10 -24.41
C THR A 75 -12.53 0.95 -25.51
N LYS A 76 -12.44 2.25 -25.18
CA LYS A 76 -12.54 3.35 -26.15
C LYS A 76 -11.47 3.30 -27.24
N LYS A 77 -10.27 2.83 -26.91
CA LYS A 77 -9.17 2.64 -27.86
C LYS A 77 -9.29 1.35 -28.70
N GLY A 78 -10.32 0.54 -28.49
CA GLY A 78 -10.51 -0.73 -29.19
C GLY A 78 -9.44 -1.78 -28.84
N LEU A 79 -8.82 -1.68 -27.66
CA LEU A 79 -7.71 -2.56 -27.25
C LEU A 79 -8.20 -3.92 -26.73
N PHE A 80 -9.46 -4.02 -26.32
CA PHE A 80 -10.08 -5.30 -25.96
C PHE A 80 -10.46 -6.08 -27.21
N LYS A 81 -9.64 -7.08 -27.54
CA LYS A 81 -9.85 -8.02 -28.62
C LYS A 81 -10.49 -9.29 -28.07
N VAL A 82 -11.05 -10.11 -28.95
CA VAL A 82 -11.55 -11.45 -28.58
C VAL A 82 -10.43 -12.32 -27.96
N SER A 83 -9.17 -12.07 -28.33
CA SER A 83 -7.99 -12.74 -27.78
C SER A 83 -7.45 -12.12 -26.49
N THR A 84 -8.08 -11.08 -25.94
CA THR A 84 -7.61 -10.45 -24.70
C THR A 84 -7.86 -11.37 -23.51
N LEU A 85 -6.82 -11.59 -22.71
CA LEU A 85 -6.89 -12.38 -21.49
C LEU A 85 -6.81 -11.44 -20.27
N PHE A 86 -7.64 -11.72 -19.27
CA PHE A 86 -7.54 -11.10 -17.96
C PHE A 86 -6.83 -12.06 -17.03
N CYS A 87 -5.67 -11.64 -16.53
CA CYS A 87 -4.86 -12.42 -15.61
C CYS A 87 -4.88 -11.74 -14.24
N THR A 88 -5.04 -12.53 -13.17
CA THR A 88 -4.97 -12.04 -11.80
C THR A 88 -3.83 -12.74 -11.07
N PHE A 89 -3.08 -11.96 -10.30
CA PHE A 89 -1.98 -12.44 -9.47
C PHE A 89 -2.15 -11.84 -8.08
N ASP A 90 -1.92 -12.65 -7.04
CA ASP A 90 -1.97 -12.23 -5.64
C ASP A 90 -0.61 -12.44 -4.99
N ILE A 91 -0.06 -11.38 -4.41
CA ILE A 91 1.20 -11.43 -3.68
C ILE A 91 0.91 -11.86 -2.24
N ARG A 92 1.45 -13.01 -1.83
CA ARG A 92 1.30 -13.50 -0.46
C ARG A 92 2.22 -12.74 0.48
N ASN A 93 1.71 -12.44 1.67
CA ASN A 93 2.49 -11.90 2.79
C ASN A 93 3.28 -10.61 2.46
N LEU A 94 2.75 -9.77 1.57
CA LEU A 94 3.41 -8.57 1.04
C LEU A 94 4.14 -7.74 2.12
N TYR A 95 3.45 -7.34 3.19
CA TYR A 95 4.03 -6.50 4.23
C TYR A 95 5.12 -7.20 5.06
N THR A 96 5.00 -8.51 5.32
CA THR A 96 5.97 -9.24 6.16
C THR A 96 7.16 -9.77 5.36
N MET A 97 7.06 -9.77 4.03
CA MET A 97 8.10 -10.26 3.12
C MET A 97 8.74 -9.12 2.30
N LEU A 98 8.43 -7.86 2.62
CA LEU A 98 9.03 -6.73 1.91
C LEU A 98 10.54 -6.68 2.20
N PRO A 99 11.40 -6.78 1.16
CA PRO A 99 12.85 -6.72 1.33
C PRO A 99 13.25 -5.28 1.69
N GLN A 100 13.66 -5.05 2.93
CA GLN A 100 13.81 -3.70 3.47
C GLN A 100 14.99 -2.94 2.86
N GLU A 101 16.14 -3.61 2.70
CA GLU A 101 17.34 -2.99 2.12
C GLU A 101 17.10 -2.63 0.65
N GLU A 102 16.55 -3.56 -0.13
CA GLU A 102 16.23 -3.32 -1.54
C GLU A 102 15.16 -2.23 -1.72
N ALA A 103 14.20 -2.12 -0.79
CA ALA A 103 13.23 -1.02 -0.81
C ALA A 103 13.89 0.35 -0.55
N LEU A 104 14.91 0.40 0.32
CA LEU A 104 15.69 1.61 0.57
C LEU A 104 16.56 1.97 -0.64
N ASP A 105 17.19 0.99 -1.28
CA ASP A 105 17.98 1.21 -2.50
C ASP A 105 17.13 1.82 -3.62
N ILE A 106 15.92 1.29 -3.84
CA ILE A 106 14.96 1.83 -4.82
C ILE A 106 14.55 3.26 -4.46
N LEU A 107 14.30 3.53 -3.17
CA LEU A 107 13.93 4.88 -2.73
C LEU A 107 15.08 5.88 -2.97
N ILE A 108 16.32 5.48 -2.71
CA ILE A 108 17.51 6.29 -3.00
C ILE A 108 17.62 6.56 -4.50
N GLU A 109 17.39 5.56 -5.35
CA GLU A 109 17.36 5.73 -6.80
C GLU A 109 16.27 6.73 -7.25
N PHE A 110 15.09 6.67 -6.62
CA PHE A 110 13.99 7.57 -6.97
C PHE A 110 14.22 9.03 -6.56
N LEU A 111 15.09 9.27 -5.57
CA LEU A 111 15.44 10.60 -5.07
C LEU A 111 16.53 11.31 -5.89
N GLN A 112 17.20 10.61 -6.82
CA GLN A 112 18.16 11.17 -7.78
C GLN A 112 17.46 11.79 -8.99
#